data_AF-A0A7J2HKE3-F1
#
_entry.id   AF-A0A7J2HKE3-F1
#
_cell.length_a   1.000
_cell.length_b   1.000
_cell.length_c   1.000
_cell.angle_alpha   90.00
_cell.angle_beta   90.00
_cell.angle_gamma   90.00
#
_symmetry.space_group_name_H-M   'P 1'
#
loop_
_entity.id
_entity.type
_entity.pdbx_description
1 polymer ?
#
loop_
_entity_poly.entity_id
_entity_poly.type
_entity_poly.pdbx_seq_one_letter_code
_entity_poly.pdbx_strand_id
1 'polypeptide(L)' 'MISVKLLEADDKTIKVELEGVPLSIANAIRRFAINEVPTMAVEEILLIENTSAMPNDVLAHRISLIPF' A
#
# COMPACT_ATOMS: atom_id res chain seq x y z
N MET A 1 16.39 23.65 11.89
CA MET A 1 16.31 23.62 10.41
C MET A 1 15.85 22.22 10.04
N ILE A 2 14.86 22.08 9.16
CA ILE A 2 14.38 20.76 8.74
C ILE A 2 15.36 20.22 7.69
N SER A 3 15.85 19.00 7.88
CA SER A 3 16.72 18.31 6.93
C SER A 3 16.13 16.94 6.57
N VAL A 4 16.34 16.52 5.32
CA VAL A 4 16.00 15.18 4.82
C VAL A 4 17.24 14.64 4.14
N LYS A 5 17.72 13.48 4.61
CA LYS A 5 18.90 12.82 4.06
C LYS A 5 18.50 11.45 3.52
N LEU A 6 18.83 11.20 2.26
CA LEU A 6 18.67 9.88 1.65
C LEU A 6 19.81 8.97 2.12
N LEU A 7 19.47 7.78 2.64
CA LEU A 7 20.44 6.78 3.05
C LEU A 7 20.57 5.69 1.99
N GLU A 8 19.45 5.09 1.60
CA GLU A 8 19.38 3.96 0.66
C GLU A 8 18.12 4.11 -0.21
N ALA A 9 18.23 3.72 -1.48
CA ALA A 9 17.11 3.70 -2.41
C ALA A 9 17.28 2.52 -3.38
N ASP A 10 16.28 1.64 -3.38
CA ASP A 10 16.13 0.52 -4.31
C ASP A 10 14.77 0.66 -5.02
N ASP A 11 14.52 -0.17 -6.04
CA ASP A 11 13.27 -0.13 -6.82
C ASP A 11 12.00 -0.29 -5.98
N LYS A 12 12.09 -0.91 -4.80
CA LYS A 12 10.93 -1.20 -3.93
C LYS A 12 10.96 -0.47 -2.59
N THR A 13 12.09 0.12 -2.20
CA THR A 13 12.30 0.61 -0.84
C THR A 13 13.14 1.88 -0.85
N ILE A 14 12.78 2.82 0.02
CA ILE A 14 13.54 4.04 0.25
C ILE A 14 13.74 4.23 1.75
N LYS A 15 14.96 4.60 2.15
CA LYS A 15 15.33 4.86 3.53
C LYS A 15 15.83 6.30 3.66
N VAL A 16 15.12 7.08 4.47
CA VAL A 16 15.41 8.49 4.69
C VAL A 16 15.58 8.79 6.19
N GLU A 17 16.49 9.69 6.50
CA GLU A 17 16.68 10.28 7.82
C GLU A 17 16.06 11.68 7.83
N LEU A 18 15.19 11.94 8.80
CA LEU A 18 14.49 13.22 8.96
C LEU A 18 14.98 13.89 10.25
N GLU A 19 15.56 15.09 10.14
CA GLU A 19 15.97 15.87 11.31
C GLU A 19 15.21 17.19 11.38
N GLY A 20 14.96 17.65 12.61
CA GLY A 20 14.24 18.91 12.86
C GLY A 20 12.75 18.89 12.51
N VAL A 21 12.20 17.72 12.15
CA VAL A 21 10.76 17.52 11.91
C VAL A 21 10.08 17.13 13.23
N PRO A 22 8.98 17.80 13.64
CA PRO A 22 8.20 17.37 14.79
C PRO A 22 7.68 15.94 14.64
N LEU A 23 7.70 15.15 15.72
CA LEU A 23 7.25 13.76 15.71
C LEU A 23 5.82 13.59 15.16
N SER A 24 4.93 14.55 15.45
CA SER A 24 3.56 14.55 14.94
C SER A 24 3.49 14.60 13.41
N ILE A 25 4.34 15.41 12.78
CA ILE A 25 4.43 15.54 11.32
C ILE A 25 5.05 14.28 10.72
N ALA A 26 6.12 13.74 11.31
CA ALA A 26 6.73 12.50 10.84
C ALA A 26 5.72 11.32 10.88
N ASN A 27 4.94 11.21 11.96
CA ASN A 27 3.91 10.18 12.07
C ASN A 27 2.73 10.45 11.12
N ALA A 28 2.38 11.71 10.85
CA ALA A 28 1.38 12.05 9.85
C ALA A 28 1.80 11.56 8.46
N ILE A 29 3.03 11.85 8.02
CA ILE A 29 3.59 11.37 6.74
C ILE A 29 3.49 9.83 6.65
N ARG A 30 3.92 9.12 7.70
CA ARG A 30 3.83 7.66 7.75
C ARG A 30 2.38 7.16 7.61
N ARG A 31 1.41 7.80 8.27
CA ARG A 31 -0.01 7.41 8.19
C ARG A 31 -0.60 7.68 6.82
N PHE A 32 -0.28 8.82 6.22
CA PHE A 32 -0.72 9.18 4.87
C PHE A 32 -0.15 8.23 3.84
N ALA A 33 1.13 7.86 3.94
CA ALA A 33 1.76 6.90 3.05
C ALA A 33 1.08 5.51 3.07
N ILE A 34 0.49 5.11 4.20
CA ILE A 34 -0.18 3.80 4.34
C ILE A 34 -1.65 3.85 3.89
N ASN A 35 -2.36 4.94 4.19
CA ASN A 35 -3.82 4.95 4.08
C ASN A 35 -4.37 5.83 2.95
N GLU A 36 -3.63 6.86 2.53
CA GLU A 36 -4.16 7.92 1.65
C GLU A 36 -3.55 7.89 0.25
N VAL A 37 -2.56 7.03 0.01
CA VAL A 37 -2.00 6.85 -1.34
C VAL A 37 -3.00 6.03 -2.15
N PRO A 38 -3.65 6.63 -3.17
CA PRO A 38 -4.63 5.90 -3.96
C PRO A 38 -3.92 4.84 -4.79
N THR A 39 -4.46 3.61 -4.76
CA THR A 39 -3.97 2.48 -5.53
C THR A 39 -5.11 1.87 -6.34
N MET A 40 -4.77 1.26 -7.47
CA MET A 40 -5.74 0.49 -8.26
C MET A 40 -5.86 -0.91 -7.66
N ALA A 41 -7.10 -1.34 -7.41
CA ALA A 41 -7.41 -2.69 -7.01
C ALA A 41 -8.73 -3.13 -7.65
N VAL A 42 -8.95 -4.43 -7.77
CA VAL A 42 -10.22 -4.96 -8.26
C VAL A 42 -11.27 -4.81 -7.17
N GLU A 43 -12.27 -3.96 -7.42
CA GLU A 43 -13.36 -3.67 -6.48
C GLU A 43 -14.55 -4.62 -6.66
N GLU A 44 -14.98 -4.85 -7.90
CA GLU A 44 -16.12 -5.71 -8.22
C GLU A 44 -15.74 -6.83 -9.19
N ILE A 45 -16.26 -8.02 -8.93
CA ILE A 45 -16.03 -9.22 -9.75
C ILE A 45 -17.37 -9.89 -10.03
N LEU A 46 -17.72 -9.96 -11.31
CA LEU A 46 -18.83 -10.78 -11.78
C LEU A 46 -18.32 -12.19 -12.12
N LEU A 47 -18.76 -13.18 -11.34
CA LEU A 47 -18.44 -14.59 -11.59
C LEU A 47 -19.52 -15.22 -12.47
N ILE A 48 -19.13 -15.64 -13.68
CA ILE A 48 -20.02 -16.31 -14.63
C ILE A 48 -20.10 -17.81 -14.32
N GLU A 49 -18.95 -18.44 -14.08
CA GLU A 49 -18.85 -19.86 -13.75
C GLU A 49 -17.64 -20.11 -12.85
N ASN A 50 -17.83 -20.92 -11.80
CA ASN A 50 -16.75 -21.46 -10.97
C ASN A 50 -17.11 -22.88 -10.54
N THR A 51 -16.46 -23.88 -11.14
CA THR A 51 -16.59 -25.30 -10.81
C THR A 51 -15.46 -25.81 -9.91
N SER A 52 -14.59 -24.90 -9.44
CA SER A 52 -13.50 -25.25 -8.53
C SER A 52 -14.01 -25.58 -7.12
N ALA A 53 -13.13 -26.17 -6.31
CA ALA A 53 -13.42 -26.40 -4.89
C ALA A 53 -13.40 -25.13 -4.04
N MET A 54 -12.99 -23.97 -4.59
CA MET A 54 -12.87 -22.72 -3.86
C MET A 54 -14.19 -21.94 -3.93
N PRO A 55 -14.72 -21.49 -2.77
CA PRO A 55 -15.85 -20.58 -2.73
C PRO A 55 -15.60 -19.27 -3.49
N ASN A 56 -16.66 -18.73 -4.07
CA ASN A 56 -16.62 -17.53 -4.92
C ASN A 56 -16.11 -16.28 -4.18
N ASP A 57 -16.53 -16.09 -2.94
CA ASP A 57 -16.10 -15.01 -2.05
C ASP A 57 -14.61 -15.09 -1.72
N VAL A 58 -14.10 -16.29 -1.45
CA VAL A 58 -12.67 -16.53 -1.21
C VAL A 58 -11.86 -16.24 -2.47
N LEU A 59 -12.33 -16.69 -3.64
CA LEU A 59 -11.66 -16.43 -4.91
C LEU A 59 -11.64 -14.92 -5.21
N ALA A 60 -12.78 -14.25 -5.08
CA ALA A 60 -12.90 -12.81 -5.31
C ALA A 60 -12.00 -12.00 -4.35
N HIS A 61 -11.98 -12.34 -3.07
CA HIS A 61 -11.14 -11.68 -2.07
C HIS A 61 -9.64 -11.85 -2.36
N ARG A 62 -9.24 -13.02 -2.88
CA ARG A 62 -7.84 -13.21 -3.28
C ARG A 62 -7.48 -12.37 -4.50
N ILE A 63 -8.38 -12.24 -5.47
CA ILE A 63 -8.17 -11.39 -6.65
C ILE A 63 -8.09 -9.92 -6.25
N SER A 64 -8.92 -9.45 -5.31
CA SER A 64 -8.89 -8.05 -4.83
C SER A 64 -7.59 -7.68 -4.11
N LEU A 65 -6.79 -8.66 -3.68
CA LEU A 65 -5.50 -8.45 -3.00
C LEU A 65 -4.28 -8.53 -3.95
N ILE A 66 -4.49 -8.79 -5.25
CA ILE A 66 -3.39 -8.77 -6.23
C ILE A 66 -3.00 -7.30 -6.46
N PRO A 67 -1.71 -6.94 -6.34
CA PRO A 67 -1.25 -5.58 -6.65
C PRO A 67 -1.23 -5.38 -8.17
N PHE A 68 -1.91 -4.33 -8.65
CA PHE A 68 -1.96 -3.91 -10.06
C PHE A 68 -1.16 -2.64 -10.30
#